data_AF-A0A7C3P3Z5-F1
#
_entry.id   AF-A0A7C3P3Z5-F1
#
_cell.length_a   1.000
_cell.length_b   1.000
_cell.length_c   1.000
_cell.angle_alpha   90.00
_cell.angle_beta   90.00
_cell.angle_gamma   90.00
#
_symmetry.space_group_name_H-M   'P 1'
#
loop_
_entity.id
_entity.type
_entity.pdbx_description
1 polymer ?
#
loop_
_entity_poly.entity_id
_entity_poly.type
_entity_poly.pdbx_seq_one_letter_code
_entity_poly.pdbx_strand_id
1 'polypeptide(L)'
;MDPVIVGILGSCVLFLLLIIGMPIAFSLIFVGFLGVSYLASFQAALPLIARTVYETSYHYPYTIIPLFIVMGGYAEISGISSDLYSTFDKWLRKLPGGLGMATIAAIAGFSAISGSSVASSAAFGKVAYPEMRRFNYSPRLAAGTVAAGATIDFLIPPSLGFVIFGMLTEQSIGKLLISGMIPGLILAGAFMGILYFWVKLNPRLAPSSPEGVTWREKLNALKGIWETIVIFLLVIGGIYTGILTPTEAAGAGATLIFIMASAKKKLNWKILFYSLFESLRVAVMVLFLVAGANVFSYFLALSMIPMKVSAWIVGLEVSKYVVLTIIVLIYILLGCFLDAISMMVLTLPVIFPVVLNLGFDPIWFGVICVLMMGAGLITPPMGL
;
A
#
# COMPACT_ATOMS: atom_id res chain seq x y z
N MET A 1 38.05 -3.56 10.18
CA MET A 1 37.09 -3.89 11.25
C MET A 1 36.32 -5.13 10.83
N ASP A 2 35.77 -5.91 11.77
CA ASP A 2 34.90 -7.03 11.40
C ASP A 2 33.72 -6.52 10.55
N PRO A 3 33.38 -7.18 9.41
CA PRO A 3 32.30 -6.72 8.52
C PRO A 3 30.97 -6.50 9.23
N VAL A 4 30.65 -7.31 10.25
CA VAL A 4 29.42 -7.19 11.05
C VAL A 4 29.42 -5.91 11.86
N ILE A 5 30.56 -5.54 12.47
CA ILE A 5 30.67 -4.30 13.26
C ILE A 5 30.46 -3.09 12.34
N VAL A 6 31.03 -3.11 11.14
CA VAL A 6 30.82 -2.04 10.14
C VAL A 6 29.35 -1.96 9.76
N GLY A 7 28.70 -3.11 9.54
CA GLY A 7 27.27 -3.18 9.27
C GLY A 7 26.40 -2.58 10.39
N ILE A 8 26.72 -2.90 11.65
CA ILE A 8 25.99 -2.38 12.83
C ILE A 8 26.19 -0.88 12.94
N LEU A 9 27.42 -0.39 12.83
CA LEU A 9 27.72 1.04 12.87
C LEU A 9 27.02 1.78 11.72
N GLY A 10 27.05 1.24 10.50
CA GLY A 10 26.34 1.79 9.36
C GLY A 10 24.83 1.87 9.61
N SER A 11 24.24 0.82 10.18
CA SER A 11 22.82 0.80 10.56
C SER A 11 22.50 1.85 11.64
N CYS A 12 23.37 2.02 12.64
CA CYS A 12 23.23 3.07 13.64
C CYS A 12 23.31 4.47 13.01
N VAL A 13 24.25 4.70 12.10
CA VAL A 13 24.37 5.96 11.34
C VAL A 13 23.11 6.21 10.52
N LEU A 14 22.56 5.17 9.87
CA LEU A 14 21.29 5.26 9.14
C LEU A 14 20.18 5.78 10.06
N PHE A 15 19.96 5.15 11.21
CA PHE A 15 18.95 5.61 12.17
C PHE A 15 19.20 7.03 12.66
N LEU A 16 20.45 7.42 12.86
CA LEU A 16 20.82 8.77 13.27
C LEU A 16 20.45 9.81 12.20
N LEU A 17 20.71 9.51 10.93
CA LEU A 17 20.33 10.37 9.80
C LEU A 17 18.80 10.50 9.69
N LEU A 18 18.06 9.41 9.93
CA LEU A 18 16.60 9.43 9.95
C LEU A 18 16.05 10.31 11.09
N ILE A 19 16.66 10.25 12.28
CA ILE A 19 16.28 11.11 13.41
C ILE A 19 16.53 12.59 13.11
N ILE A 20 17.59 12.91 12.36
CA ILE A 20 17.89 14.29 11.91
C ILE A 20 16.93 14.76 10.79
N GLY A 21 16.08 13.87 10.27
CA GLY A 21 15.07 14.18 9.26
C GLY A 21 15.59 14.07 7.82
N MET A 22 16.72 13.38 7.59
CA MET A 22 17.21 13.12 6.26
C MET A 22 16.26 12.16 5.53
N PRO A 23 15.87 12.43 4.26
CA PRO A 23 14.97 11.54 3.54
C PRO A 23 15.57 10.13 3.40
N ILE A 24 14.70 9.12 3.50
CA ILE A 24 15.10 7.72 3.68
C ILE A 24 15.92 7.20 2.49
N ALA A 25 15.51 7.53 1.26
CA ALA A 25 16.24 7.14 0.05
C ALA A 25 17.70 7.64 0.07
N PHE A 26 17.92 8.91 0.40
CA PHE A 26 19.27 9.47 0.47
C PHE A 26 20.07 8.88 1.61
N SER A 27 19.43 8.62 2.75
CA SER A 27 20.08 8.00 3.91
C SER A 27 20.58 6.58 3.57
N LEU A 28 19.76 5.79 2.89
CA LEU A 28 20.11 4.43 2.43
C LEU A 28 21.26 4.46 1.40
N ILE A 29 21.18 5.36 0.40
CA ILE A 29 22.26 5.52 -0.60
C ILE A 29 23.55 5.95 0.08
N PHE A 30 23.49 6.93 0.99
CA PHE A 30 24.68 7.48 1.63
C PHE A 30 25.36 6.46 2.56
N VAL A 31 24.59 5.81 3.44
CA VAL A 31 25.14 4.77 4.31
C VAL A 31 25.62 3.56 3.50
N GLY A 32 24.84 3.14 2.50
CA GLY A 32 25.24 2.06 1.61
C GLY A 32 26.54 2.40 0.86
N PHE A 33 26.68 3.62 0.34
CA PHE A 33 27.89 4.10 -0.32
C PHE A 33 29.12 4.01 0.60
N LEU A 34 29.02 4.60 1.79
CA LEU A 34 30.13 4.63 2.74
C LEU A 34 30.49 3.21 3.20
N GLY A 35 29.48 2.39 3.45
CA GLY A 35 29.64 1.00 3.86
C GLY A 35 30.33 0.15 2.79
N VAL A 36 29.89 0.22 1.53
CA VAL A 36 30.54 -0.47 0.41
C VAL A 36 31.94 0.07 0.14
N SER A 37 32.13 1.38 0.23
CA SER A 37 33.44 2.01 0.05
C SER A 37 34.46 1.50 1.08
N TYR A 38 34.00 1.30 2.32
CA TYR A 38 34.84 0.80 3.41
C TYR A 38 35.08 -0.71 3.35
N LEU A 39 34.05 -1.51 3.04
CA LEU A 39 34.16 -2.97 3.04
C LEU A 39 34.76 -3.55 1.75
N ALA A 40 34.54 -2.91 0.60
CA ALA A 40 35.06 -3.36 -0.68
C ALA A 40 36.13 -2.37 -1.21
N SER A 41 35.71 -1.25 -1.79
CA SER A 41 36.57 -0.13 -2.20
C SER A 41 35.73 1.02 -2.76
N PHE A 42 36.28 2.22 -2.80
CA PHE A 42 35.64 3.37 -3.45
C PHE A 42 35.38 3.12 -4.95
N GLN A 43 36.31 2.43 -5.62
CA GLN A 43 36.22 2.04 -7.02
C GLN A 43 35.12 1.01 -7.28
N ALA A 44 34.72 0.23 -6.28
CA ALA A 44 33.55 -0.65 -6.35
C ALA A 44 32.24 0.09 -6.02
N ALA A 45 32.27 1.00 -5.04
CA ALA A 45 31.08 1.70 -4.55
C ALA A 45 30.51 2.71 -5.55
N LEU A 46 31.36 3.48 -6.23
CA LEU A 46 30.89 4.53 -7.14
C LEU A 46 30.17 3.96 -8.37
N PRO A 47 30.69 2.95 -9.08
CA PRO A 47 29.97 2.31 -10.18
C PRO A 47 28.70 1.58 -9.73
N LEU A 48 28.70 1.01 -8.52
CA LEU A 48 27.51 0.36 -7.95
C LEU A 48 26.33 1.35 -7.89
N ILE A 49 26.53 2.53 -7.32
CA ILE A 49 25.45 3.53 -7.21
C ILE A 49 24.98 3.97 -8.59
N ALA A 50 25.91 4.32 -9.47
CA ALA A 50 25.58 4.78 -10.82
C ALA A 50 24.75 3.71 -11.57
N ARG A 51 25.18 2.45 -11.47
CA ARG A 51 24.48 1.31 -12.05
C ARG A 51 23.12 1.09 -11.43
N THR A 52 23.01 1.05 -10.10
CA THR A 52 21.75 0.78 -9.40
C THR A 52 20.71 1.85 -9.69
N VAL A 53 21.08 3.13 -9.72
CA VAL A 53 20.16 4.23 -10.06
C VAL A 53 19.71 4.12 -11.52
N TYR A 54 20.63 3.80 -12.44
CA TYR A 54 20.31 3.62 -13.86
C TYR A 54 19.38 2.43 -14.09
N GLU A 55 19.73 1.25 -13.56
CA GLU A 55 18.94 0.02 -13.69
C GLU A 55 17.54 0.21 -13.09
N THR A 56 17.44 0.82 -11.90
CA THR A 56 16.14 1.11 -11.28
C THR A 56 15.30 2.05 -12.14
N SER A 57 15.90 3.04 -12.78
CA SER A 57 15.17 4.01 -13.63
C SER A 57 14.73 3.42 -14.97
N TYR A 58 15.50 2.47 -15.52
CA TYR A 58 15.25 1.86 -16.83
C TYR A 58 14.40 0.58 -16.75
N HIS A 59 14.17 0.02 -15.56
CA HIS A 59 13.48 -1.26 -15.41
C HIS A 59 12.00 -1.17 -15.79
N TYR A 60 11.63 -1.76 -16.93
CA TYR A 60 10.28 -1.67 -17.51
C TYR A 60 9.15 -2.05 -16.54
N PRO A 61 9.24 -3.13 -15.74
CA PRO A 61 8.21 -3.45 -14.75
C PRO A 61 7.88 -2.34 -13.75
N TYR A 62 8.78 -1.37 -13.51
CA TYR A 62 8.54 -0.31 -12.54
C TYR A 62 7.63 0.81 -13.10
N THR A 63 7.39 0.84 -14.42
CA THR A 63 6.39 1.72 -15.04
C THR A 63 4.97 1.47 -14.52
N ILE A 64 4.72 0.32 -13.90
CA ILE A 64 3.46 0.00 -13.22
C ILE A 64 3.11 1.01 -12.12
N ILE A 65 4.10 1.57 -11.42
CA ILE A 65 3.92 2.52 -10.30
C ILE A 65 3.23 3.80 -10.77
N PRO A 66 3.82 4.60 -11.69
CA PRO A 66 3.17 5.82 -12.15
C PRO A 66 1.83 5.55 -12.83
N LEU A 67 1.68 4.43 -13.55
CA LEU A 67 0.43 4.08 -14.23
C LEU A 67 -0.72 3.82 -13.24
N PHE A 68 -0.48 3.08 -12.15
CA PHE A 68 -1.50 2.88 -11.11
C PHE A 68 -1.84 4.17 -10.37
N ILE A 69 -0.86 5.04 -10.10
CA ILE A 69 -1.12 6.32 -9.44
C ILE A 69 -1.94 7.25 -10.33
N VAL A 70 -1.60 7.32 -11.64
CA VAL A 70 -2.40 8.07 -12.63
C VAL A 70 -3.83 7.51 -12.71
N MET A 71 -3.97 6.19 -12.75
CA MET A 71 -5.27 5.53 -12.80
C MET A 71 -6.15 5.92 -11.59
N GLY A 72 -5.60 5.88 -10.36
CA GLY A 72 -6.27 6.32 -9.15
C GLY A 72 -6.66 7.80 -9.17
N GLY A 73 -5.74 8.67 -9.62
CA GLY A 73 -6.02 10.10 -9.76
C GLY A 73 -7.16 10.40 -10.74
N TYR A 74 -7.17 9.76 -11.91
CA TYR A 74 -8.26 9.89 -12.88
C TYR A 74 -9.58 9.32 -12.35
N ALA A 75 -9.54 8.27 -11.52
CA ALA A 75 -10.72 7.72 -10.86
C ALA A 75 -11.36 8.68 -9.84
N GLU A 76 -10.54 9.40 -9.09
CA GLU A 76 -11.02 10.45 -8.19
C GLU A 76 -11.70 11.58 -9.00
N ILE A 77 -11.04 12.04 -10.08
CA ILE A 77 -11.56 13.11 -10.94
C ILE A 77 -12.85 12.71 -11.65
N SER A 78 -12.97 11.45 -12.10
CA SER A 78 -14.16 10.96 -12.81
C SER A 78 -15.40 10.83 -11.90
N GLY A 79 -15.21 10.94 -10.59
CA GLY A 79 -16.27 10.89 -9.56
C GLY A 79 -16.65 9.48 -9.12
N ILE A 80 -15.82 8.47 -9.41
CA ILE A 80 -16.10 7.07 -9.06
C ILE A 80 -16.27 6.88 -7.54
N SER A 81 -15.50 7.60 -6.72
CA SER A 81 -15.61 7.55 -5.25
C SER A 81 -17.02 7.92 -4.76
N SER A 82 -17.60 8.99 -5.32
CA SER A 82 -18.97 9.43 -5.03
C SER A 82 -20.02 8.42 -5.54
N ASP A 83 -19.81 7.87 -6.75
CA ASP A 83 -20.73 6.90 -7.35
C ASP A 83 -20.75 5.58 -6.54
N LEU A 84 -19.58 5.08 -6.12
CA LEU A 84 -19.42 3.93 -5.23
C LEU A 84 -20.11 4.19 -3.89
N TYR A 85 -19.79 5.31 -3.23
CA TYR A 85 -20.37 5.65 -1.92
C TYR A 85 -21.90 5.71 -1.98
N SER A 86 -22.46 6.43 -2.96
CA SER A 86 -23.91 6.57 -3.11
C SER A 86 -24.62 5.24 -3.39
N THR A 87 -23.93 4.32 -4.05
CA THR A 87 -24.47 2.99 -4.35
C THR A 87 -24.46 2.12 -3.12
N PHE A 88 -23.33 2.01 -2.43
CA PHE A 88 -23.24 1.19 -1.22
C PHE A 88 -24.09 1.75 -0.08
N ASP A 89 -24.23 3.08 0.04
CA ASP A 89 -25.17 3.70 0.98
C ASP A 89 -26.58 3.15 0.75
N LYS A 90 -27.12 3.26 -0.47
CA LYS A 90 -28.47 2.76 -0.79
C LYS A 90 -28.69 1.28 -0.47
N TRP A 91 -27.66 0.47 -0.63
CA TRP A 91 -27.74 -0.96 -0.35
C TRP A 91 -27.66 -1.30 1.13
N LEU A 92 -26.77 -0.63 1.87
CA LEU A 92 -26.43 -0.93 3.26
C LEU A 92 -27.11 -0.01 4.29
N ARG A 93 -27.84 1.03 3.85
CA ARG A 93 -28.47 2.06 4.70
C ARG A 93 -29.29 1.53 5.87
N LYS A 94 -29.98 0.40 5.65
CA LYS A 94 -30.88 -0.21 6.63
C LYS A 94 -30.14 -0.96 7.75
N LEU A 95 -28.85 -1.21 7.60
CA LEU A 95 -28.06 -1.91 8.61
C LEU A 95 -27.61 -0.94 9.71
N PRO A 96 -27.44 -1.41 10.95
CA PRO A 96 -26.79 -0.66 12.02
C PRO A 96 -25.39 -0.21 11.56
N GLY A 97 -25.15 1.10 11.54
CA GLY A 97 -23.90 1.66 11.02
C GLY A 97 -23.80 1.66 9.48
N GLY A 98 -24.94 1.58 8.77
CA GLY A 98 -25.00 1.40 7.32
C GLY A 98 -24.17 2.40 6.49
N LEU A 99 -24.06 3.67 6.90
CA LEU A 99 -23.21 4.66 6.21
C LEU A 99 -21.72 4.36 6.40
N GLY A 100 -21.33 3.90 7.60
CA GLY A 100 -19.96 3.46 7.87
C GLY A 100 -19.61 2.19 7.08
N MET A 101 -20.51 1.20 7.05
CA MET A 101 -20.33 0.00 6.25
C MET A 101 -20.28 0.32 4.75
N ALA A 102 -21.11 1.25 4.29
CA ALA A 102 -21.07 1.76 2.91
C ALA A 102 -19.75 2.45 2.58
N THR A 103 -19.17 3.17 3.54
CA THR A 103 -17.84 3.78 3.39
C THR A 103 -16.78 2.70 3.19
N ILE A 104 -16.75 1.66 4.03
CA ILE A 104 -15.80 0.55 3.90
C ILE A 104 -15.97 -0.19 2.57
N ALA A 105 -17.21 -0.49 2.17
CA ALA A 105 -17.49 -1.18 0.91
C ALA A 105 -17.11 -0.33 -0.32
N ALA A 106 -17.38 0.98 -0.26
CA ALA A 106 -17.00 1.91 -1.32
C ALA A 106 -15.49 2.09 -1.41
N ILE A 107 -14.79 2.18 -0.27
CA ILE A 107 -13.33 2.19 -0.26
C ILE A 107 -12.79 0.88 -0.84
N ALA A 108 -13.26 -0.28 -0.40
CA ALA A 108 -12.82 -1.57 -0.95
C ALA A 108 -13.03 -1.68 -2.48
N GLY A 109 -14.15 -1.15 -2.99
CA GLY A 109 -14.39 -1.06 -4.43
C GLY A 109 -13.50 -0.05 -5.14
N PHE A 110 -13.11 1.04 -4.49
CA PHE A 110 -12.19 2.04 -5.04
C PHE A 110 -10.73 1.60 -4.95
N SER A 111 -10.36 0.82 -3.94
CA SER A 111 -9.06 0.16 -3.77
C SER A 111 -8.69 -0.64 -5.02
N ALA A 112 -9.69 -1.26 -5.65
CA ALA A 112 -9.58 -1.98 -6.91
C ALA A 112 -9.18 -1.13 -8.13
N ILE A 113 -9.00 0.19 -7.95
CA ILE A 113 -8.54 1.15 -8.96
C ILE A 113 -7.39 2.01 -8.45
N SER A 114 -7.46 2.49 -7.22
CA SER A 114 -6.57 3.53 -6.66
C SER A 114 -5.19 3.00 -6.26
N GLY A 115 -5.15 1.87 -5.53
CA GLY A 115 -3.92 1.34 -4.94
C GLY A 115 -3.17 2.28 -4.00
N SER A 116 -3.82 3.34 -3.51
CA SER A 116 -3.23 4.37 -2.64
C SER A 116 -4.15 4.71 -1.47
N SER A 117 -3.78 4.26 -0.27
CA SER A 117 -4.53 4.55 0.96
C SER A 117 -4.64 6.03 1.26
N VAL A 118 -3.61 6.83 0.97
CA VAL A 118 -3.66 8.28 1.17
C VAL A 118 -4.71 8.93 0.26
N ALA A 119 -4.75 8.51 -1.02
CA ALA A 119 -5.74 9.00 -1.97
C ALA A 119 -7.16 8.58 -1.56
N SER A 120 -7.35 7.33 -1.14
CA SER A 120 -8.64 6.84 -0.66
C SER A 120 -9.12 7.53 0.61
N SER A 121 -8.22 7.77 1.59
CA SER A 121 -8.55 8.55 2.78
C SER A 121 -8.97 9.98 2.42
N ALA A 122 -8.25 10.63 1.51
CA ALA A 122 -8.59 11.98 1.04
C ALA A 122 -9.93 12.03 0.28
N ALA A 123 -10.18 11.06 -0.62
CA ALA A 123 -11.40 10.99 -1.42
C ALA A 123 -12.62 10.71 -0.55
N PHE A 124 -12.58 9.66 0.28
CA PHE A 124 -13.70 9.27 1.13
C PHE A 124 -13.81 10.12 2.40
N GLY A 125 -12.73 10.78 2.83
CA GLY A 125 -12.79 11.83 3.84
C GLY A 125 -13.61 13.04 3.36
N LYS A 126 -13.57 13.39 2.07
CA LYS A 126 -14.41 14.46 1.52
C LYS A 126 -15.85 14.03 1.26
N VAL A 127 -16.07 12.77 0.89
CA VAL A 127 -17.40 12.25 0.50
C VAL A 127 -18.18 11.68 1.69
N ALA A 128 -17.57 10.78 2.47
CA ALA A 128 -18.27 10.02 3.50
C ALA A 128 -18.30 10.75 4.85
N TYR A 129 -17.21 11.42 5.26
CA TYR A 129 -17.17 12.07 6.57
C TYR A 129 -18.27 13.14 6.74
N PRO A 130 -18.49 14.09 5.82
CA PRO A 130 -19.57 15.08 5.96
C PRO A 130 -20.96 14.44 6.04
N GLU A 131 -21.20 13.38 5.25
CA GLU A 131 -22.48 12.66 5.27
C GLU A 131 -22.68 11.90 6.58
N MET A 132 -21.66 11.21 7.11
CA MET A 132 -21.72 10.59 8.44
C MET A 132 -22.01 11.64 9.53
N ARG A 133 -21.39 12.82 9.44
CA ARG A 133 -21.65 13.93 10.38
C ARG A 133 -23.07 14.48 10.26
N ARG A 134 -23.61 14.58 9.04
CA ARG A 134 -25.01 14.98 8.79
C ARG A 134 -26.01 14.03 9.46
N PHE A 135 -25.69 12.74 9.53
CA PHE A 135 -26.48 11.72 10.24
C PHE A 135 -26.03 11.52 11.70
N ASN A 136 -25.35 12.49 12.31
CA ASN A 136 -24.95 12.49 13.72
C ASN A 136 -24.06 11.31 14.14
N TYR A 137 -23.26 10.74 13.23
CA TYR A 137 -22.24 9.76 13.61
C TYR A 137 -21.22 10.41 14.54
N SER A 138 -20.74 9.65 15.53
CA SER A 138 -19.66 10.11 16.40
C SER A 138 -18.41 10.46 15.56
N PRO A 139 -17.71 11.58 15.84
CA PRO A 139 -16.55 11.98 15.05
C PRO A 139 -15.45 10.90 15.03
N ARG A 140 -15.27 10.21 16.17
CA ARG A 140 -14.29 9.12 16.33
C ARG A 140 -14.62 7.94 15.41
N LEU A 141 -15.89 7.53 15.35
CA LEU A 141 -16.31 6.43 14.48
C LEU A 141 -16.21 6.84 13.01
N ALA A 142 -16.64 8.06 12.65
CA ALA A 142 -16.59 8.54 11.28
C ALA A 142 -15.15 8.64 10.76
N ALA A 143 -14.26 9.31 11.51
CA ALA A 143 -12.84 9.43 11.14
C ALA A 143 -12.15 8.06 11.13
N GLY A 144 -12.36 7.25 12.18
CA GLY A 144 -11.78 5.90 12.26
C GLY A 144 -12.23 4.97 11.14
N THR A 145 -13.48 5.08 10.68
CA THR A 145 -13.99 4.29 9.55
C THR A 145 -13.30 4.65 8.24
N VAL A 146 -13.09 5.95 7.98
CA VAL A 146 -12.38 6.40 6.78
C VAL A 146 -10.91 5.99 6.85
N ALA A 147 -10.23 6.26 7.98
CA ALA A 147 -8.83 5.94 8.17
C ALA A 147 -8.55 4.43 8.09
N ALA A 148 -9.33 3.60 8.80
CA ALA A 148 -9.20 2.15 8.75
C ALA A 148 -9.63 1.58 7.39
N GLY A 149 -10.70 2.09 6.80
CA GLY A 149 -11.13 1.67 5.47
C GLY A 149 -10.04 1.89 4.42
N ALA A 150 -9.38 3.04 4.46
CA ALA A 150 -8.34 3.41 3.50
C ALA A 150 -7.15 2.43 3.50
N THR A 151 -6.89 1.70 4.58
CA THR A 151 -5.79 0.72 4.59
C THR A 151 -6.07 -0.53 3.77
N ILE A 152 -7.34 -0.77 3.39
CA ILE A 152 -7.73 -1.87 2.50
C ILE A 152 -7.07 -1.72 1.11
N ASP A 153 -6.77 -0.48 0.69
CA ASP A 153 -6.08 -0.18 -0.58
C ASP A 153 -4.72 -0.87 -0.73
N PHE A 154 -4.03 -1.17 0.37
CA PHE A 154 -2.78 -1.91 0.29
C PHE A 154 -2.99 -3.37 -0.12
N LEU A 155 -4.17 -3.95 0.13
CA LEU A 155 -4.41 -5.38 -0.11
C LEU A 155 -5.18 -5.63 -1.39
N ILE A 156 -6.25 -4.86 -1.63
CA ILE A 156 -7.09 -5.06 -2.81
C ILE A 156 -6.35 -4.47 -4.02
N PRO A 157 -5.98 -5.26 -5.03
CA PRO A 157 -5.15 -4.76 -6.12
C PRO A 157 -5.92 -3.84 -7.07
N PRO A 158 -5.26 -2.85 -7.69
CA PRO A 158 -3.81 -2.64 -7.75
C PRO A 158 -3.23 -2.16 -6.41
N SER A 159 -2.02 -2.57 -6.06
CA SER A 159 -1.40 -2.19 -4.77
C SER A 159 0.08 -1.88 -4.94
N LEU A 160 0.47 -0.67 -4.56
CA LEU A 160 1.87 -0.25 -4.58
C LEU A 160 2.72 -1.05 -3.59
N GLY A 161 2.15 -1.47 -2.46
CA GLY A 161 2.87 -2.28 -1.46
C GLY A 161 3.30 -3.63 -2.03
N PHE A 162 2.42 -4.31 -2.76
CA PHE A 162 2.77 -5.58 -3.42
C PHE A 162 3.78 -5.41 -4.56
N VAL A 163 3.64 -4.33 -5.34
CA VAL A 163 4.61 -3.99 -6.38
C VAL A 163 6.00 -3.82 -5.76
N ILE A 164 6.13 -2.98 -4.73
CA ILE A 164 7.42 -2.69 -4.09
C ILE A 164 8.00 -3.92 -3.41
N PHE A 165 7.19 -4.71 -2.71
CA PHE A 165 7.64 -5.99 -2.14
C PHE A 165 8.21 -6.89 -3.24
N GLY A 166 7.46 -7.09 -4.34
CA GLY A 166 7.89 -7.93 -5.46
C GLY A 166 9.17 -7.43 -6.12
N MET A 167 9.36 -6.12 -6.19
CA MET A 167 10.58 -5.50 -6.72
C MET A 167 11.80 -5.74 -5.82
N LEU A 168 11.66 -5.57 -4.50
CA LEU A 168 12.75 -5.72 -3.54
C LEU A 168 13.14 -7.18 -3.29
N THR A 169 12.20 -8.09 -3.46
CA THR A 169 12.36 -9.53 -3.20
C THR A 169 12.46 -10.37 -4.46
N GLU A 170 12.46 -9.71 -5.62
CA GLU A 170 12.47 -10.33 -6.96
C GLU A 170 11.35 -11.38 -7.14
N GLN A 171 10.20 -11.17 -6.50
CA GLN A 171 9.04 -12.05 -6.58
C GLN A 171 8.06 -11.61 -7.67
N SER A 172 7.22 -12.55 -8.13
CA SER A 172 6.19 -12.26 -9.12
C SER A 172 5.15 -11.27 -8.58
N ILE A 173 5.17 -10.05 -9.12
CA ILE A 173 4.19 -8.99 -8.82
C ILE A 173 2.75 -9.47 -9.10
N GLY A 174 2.53 -10.21 -10.21
CA GLY A 174 1.21 -10.74 -10.55
C GLY A 174 0.66 -11.68 -9.47
N LYS A 175 1.49 -12.61 -8.97
CA LYS A 175 1.09 -13.52 -7.87
C LYS A 175 0.79 -12.77 -6.58
N LEU A 176 1.60 -11.76 -6.24
CA LEU A 176 1.40 -10.92 -5.06
C LEU A 176 0.08 -10.15 -5.13
N LEU A 177 -0.21 -9.49 -6.27
CA LEU A 177 -1.47 -8.81 -6.50
C LEU A 177 -2.64 -9.81 -6.32
N ILE A 178 -2.60 -10.96 -6.98
CA ILE A 178 -3.67 -11.97 -6.84
C ILE A 178 -3.84 -12.42 -5.38
N SER A 179 -2.73 -12.64 -4.66
CA SER A 179 -2.75 -13.12 -3.27
C SER A 179 -3.38 -12.12 -2.29
N GLY A 180 -3.34 -10.82 -2.59
CA GLY A 180 -3.88 -9.76 -1.74
C GLY A 180 -5.40 -9.67 -1.73
N MET A 181 -6.06 -10.17 -2.79
CA MET A 181 -7.50 -10.01 -2.97
C MET A 181 -8.32 -10.66 -1.86
N ILE A 182 -8.04 -11.93 -1.53
CA ILE A 182 -8.79 -12.66 -0.50
C ILE A 182 -8.60 -12.02 0.89
N PRO A 183 -7.35 -11.78 1.37
CA PRO A 183 -7.11 -11.05 2.62
C PRO A 183 -7.76 -9.66 2.65
N GLY A 184 -7.72 -8.91 1.55
CA GLY A 184 -8.35 -7.59 1.45
C GLY A 184 -9.87 -7.64 1.64
N LEU A 185 -10.54 -8.60 1.00
CA LEU A 185 -11.98 -8.82 1.18
C LEU A 185 -12.34 -9.29 2.59
N ILE A 186 -11.52 -10.17 3.18
CA ILE A 186 -11.68 -10.60 4.58
C ILE A 186 -11.55 -9.40 5.51
N LEU A 187 -10.55 -8.54 5.30
CA LEU A 187 -10.33 -7.34 6.11
C LEU A 187 -11.49 -6.35 5.99
N ALA A 188 -11.97 -6.10 4.77
CA ALA A 188 -13.15 -5.27 4.54
C ALA A 188 -14.38 -5.83 5.26
N GLY A 189 -14.60 -7.14 5.17
CA GLY A 189 -15.66 -7.85 5.89
C GLY A 189 -15.52 -7.73 7.41
N ALA A 190 -14.29 -7.87 7.93
CA ALA A 190 -14.00 -7.74 9.35
C ALA A 190 -14.30 -6.32 9.86
N PHE A 191 -13.87 -5.27 9.14
CA PHE A 191 -14.17 -3.88 9.51
C PHE A 191 -15.67 -3.58 9.47
N MET A 192 -16.38 -4.06 8.45
CA MET A 192 -17.84 -3.96 8.39
C MET A 192 -18.52 -4.70 9.55
N GLY A 193 -18.03 -5.90 9.91
CA GLY A 193 -18.51 -6.67 11.04
C GLY A 193 -18.30 -5.95 12.38
N ILE A 194 -17.10 -5.43 12.61
CA ILE A 194 -16.78 -4.62 13.79
C ILE A 194 -17.71 -3.43 13.89
N LEU A 195 -17.92 -2.68 12.80
CA LEU A 195 -18.86 -1.55 12.76
C LEU A 195 -20.29 -1.97 13.13
N TYR A 196 -20.79 -3.05 12.52
CA TYR A 196 -22.13 -3.57 12.80
C TYR A 196 -22.31 -3.91 14.28
N PHE A 197 -21.38 -4.68 14.87
CA PHE A 197 -21.49 -5.08 16.28
C PHE A 197 -21.32 -3.89 17.22
N TRP A 198 -20.42 -2.96 16.92
CA TRP A 198 -20.16 -1.81 17.79
C TRP A 198 -21.33 -0.84 17.83
N VAL A 199 -21.97 -0.58 16.69
CA VAL A 199 -23.19 0.25 16.62
C VAL A 199 -24.39 -0.47 17.23
N LYS A 200 -24.51 -1.80 17.08
CA LYS A 200 -25.58 -2.57 17.71
C LYS A 200 -25.50 -2.54 19.24
N LEU A 201 -24.28 -2.59 19.80
CA LEU A 201 -24.04 -2.49 21.25
C LEU A 201 -24.20 -1.06 21.77
N ASN A 202 -23.82 -0.05 20.97
CA ASN A 202 -23.96 1.36 21.33
C ASN A 202 -24.58 2.17 20.18
N PRO A 203 -25.93 2.18 20.06
CA PRO A 203 -26.63 2.88 18.99
C PRO A 203 -26.40 4.39 18.94
N ARG A 204 -25.91 4.99 20.04
CA ARG A 204 -25.59 6.43 20.11
C ARG A 204 -24.41 6.80 19.21
N LEU A 205 -23.56 5.84 18.83
CA LEU A 205 -22.40 6.08 17.98
C LEU A 205 -22.78 6.38 16.51
N ALA A 206 -23.93 5.88 16.06
CA ALA A 206 -24.47 6.06 14.72
C ALA A 206 -26.01 6.04 14.80
N PRO A 207 -26.64 7.14 15.25
CA PRO A 207 -28.09 7.24 15.37
C PRO A 207 -28.73 6.98 14.02
N SER A 208 -29.45 5.87 13.91
CA SER A 208 -30.03 5.44 12.64
C SER A 208 -31.30 6.25 12.38
N SER A 209 -31.32 7.08 11.34
CA SER A 209 -32.57 7.59 10.76
C SER A 209 -32.56 7.36 9.24
N PRO A 210 -32.60 6.09 8.79
CA PRO A 210 -32.56 5.81 7.37
C PRO A 210 -33.92 6.14 6.76
N GLU A 211 -33.97 7.14 5.90
CA GLU A 211 -35.06 7.24 4.92
C GLU A 211 -35.13 5.92 4.13
N GLY A 212 -36.34 5.42 3.89
CA GLY A 212 -36.53 4.16 3.19
C GLY A 212 -36.09 4.25 1.73
N VAL A 213 -35.08 3.47 1.34
CA VAL A 213 -34.67 3.32 -0.05
C VAL A 213 -35.47 2.19 -0.70
N THR A 214 -36.08 2.47 -1.85
CA THR A 214 -36.86 1.51 -2.64
C THR A 214 -35.94 0.53 -3.38
N TRP A 215 -36.46 -0.68 -3.68
CA TRP A 215 -35.70 -1.66 -4.48
C TRP A 215 -35.31 -1.15 -5.88
N ARG A 216 -36.15 -0.29 -6.48
CA ARG A 216 -35.86 0.32 -7.78
C ARG A 216 -34.67 1.28 -7.71
N GLU A 217 -34.55 2.05 -6.64
CA GLU A 217 -33.40 2.92 -6.41
C GLU A 217 -32.11 2.13 -6.16
N LYS A 218 -32.18 0.99 -5.47
CA LYS A 218 -31.04 0.10 -5.27
C LYS A 218 -30.49 -0.44 -6.59
N LEU A 219 -31.37 -0.94 -7.47
CA LEU A 219 -30.96 -1.47 -8.77
C LEU A 219 -30.45 -0.37 -9.70
N ASN A 220 -31.10 0.81 -9.69
CA ASN A 220 -30.63 1.94 -10.47
C ASN A 220 -29.25 2.43 -10.02
N ALA A 221 -28.93 2.32 -8.73
CA ALA A 221 -27.63 2.73 -8.21
C ALA A 221 -26.48 1.85 -8.73
N LEU A 222 -26.71 0.59 -9.08
CA LEU A 222 -25.67 -0.27 -9.67
C LEU A 222 -25.09 0.29 -10.98
N LYS A 223 -25.85 1.14 -11.68
CA LYS A 223 -25.36 1.89 -12.85
C LYS A 223 -24.23 2.87 -12.50
N GLY A 224 -23.95 3.16 -11.23
CA GLY A 224 -22.82 3.97 -10.81
C GLY A 224 -21.50 3.19 -10.68
N ILE A 225 -21.56 1.86 -10.51
CA ILE A 225 -20.37 1.03 -10.23
C ILE A 225 -19.80 0.37 -11.50
N TRP A 226 -20.50 0.45 -12.64
CA TRP A 226 -20.08 -0.24 -13.87
C TRP A 226 -18.63 0.10 -14.28
N GLU A 227 -18.19 1.35 -14.05
CA GLU A 227 -16.83 1.80 -14.36
C GLU A 227 -15.78 1.00 -13.58
N THR A 228 -16.00 0.89 -12.27
CA THR A 228 -15.16 0.10 -11.37
C THR A 228 -15.15 -1.36 -11.75
N ILE A 229 -16.30 -1.94 -12.10
CA ILE A 229 -16.39 -3.36 -12.49
C ILE A 229 -15.61 -3.62 -13.78
N VAL A 230 -15.77 -2.77 -14.80
CA VAL A 230 -15.07 -2.94 -16.07
C VAL A 230 -13.56 -2.82 -15.87
N ILE A 231 -13.10 -1.84 -15.10
CA ILE A 231 -11.65 -1.67 -14.82
C ILE A 231 -11.13 -2.85 -14.01
N PHE A 232 -11.84 -3.27 -12.97
CA PHE A 232 -11.45 -4.42 -12.15
C PHE A 232 -11.34 -5.71 -12.99
N LEU A 233 -12.33 -5.99 -13.84
CA LEU A 233 -12.31 -7.16 -14.73
C LEU A 233 -11.18 -7.07 -15.76
N LEU A 234 -10.90 -5.88 -16.30
CA LEU A 234 -9.79 -5.67 -17.23
C LEU A 234 -8.44 -5.94 -16.55
N VAL A 235 -8.20 -5.33 -15.38
CA VAL A 235 -6.92 -5.40 -14.68
C VAL A 235 -6.73 -6.77 -14.03
N ILE A 236 -7.63 -7.17 -13.13
CA ILE A 236 -7.51 -8.44 -12.40
C ILE A 236 -7.80 -9.62 -13.29
N GLY A 237 -8.84 -9.56 -14.13
CA GLY A 237 -9.14 -10.64 -15.07
C GLY A 237 -8.01 -10.83 -16.08
N GLY A 238 -7.41 -9.75 -16.58
CA GLY A 238 -6.25 -9.80 -17.46
C GLY A 238 -5.01 -10.45 -16.81
N ILE A 239 -4.70 -10.07 -15.56
CA ILE A 239 -3.59 -10.65 -14.80
C ILE A 239 -3.86 -12.13 -14.45
N TYR A 240 -5.08 -12.47 -14.05
CA TYR A 240 -5.44 -13.82 -13.59
C TYR A 240 -5.50 -14.84 -14.74
N THR A 241 -5.98 -14.40 -15.90
CA THR A 241 -5.97 -15.23 -17.12
C THR A 241 -4.59 -15.31 -17.78
N GLY A 242 -3.63 -14.49 -17.34
CA GLY A 242 -2.29 -14.41 -17.93
C GLY A 242 -2.25 -13.71 -19.29
N ILE A 243 -3.37 -13.10 -19.72
CA ILE A 243 -3.46 -12.38 -21.00
C ILE A 243 -2.67 -11.07 -20.93
N LEU A 244 -2.71 -10.39 -19.77
CA LEU A 244 -2.01 -9.14 -19.53
C LEU A 244 -0.98 -9.33 -18.42
N THR A 245 0.24 -8.85 -18.65
CA THR A 245 1.18 -8.63 -17.56
C THR A 245 0.68 -7.53 -16.62
N PRO A 246 1.14 -7.48 -15.35
CA PRO A 246 0.74 -6.41 -14.43
C PRO A 246 0.99 -4.99 -14.98
N THR A 247 2.07 -4.81 -15.73
CA THR A 247 2.41 -3.53 -16.37
C THR A 247 1.44 -3.18 -17.49
N GLU A 248 1.11 -4.13 -18.37
CA GLU A 248 0.12 -3.92 -19.44
C GLU A 248 -1.28 -3.68 -18.87
N ALA A 249 -1.65 -4.41 -17.81
CA ALA A 249 -2.91 -4.22 -17.10
C ALA A 249 -3.01 -2.80 -16.50
N ALA A 250 -1.93 -2.28 -15.91
CA ALA A 250 -1.87 -0.90 -15.42
C ALA A 250 -2.03 0.12 -16.54
N GLY A 251 -1.35 -0.09 -17.68
CA GLY A 251 -1.47 0.78 -18.85
C GLY A 251 -2.87 0.78 -19.46
N ALA A 252 -3.47 -0.41 -19.62
CA ALA A 252 -4.83 -0.57 -20.13
C ALA A 252 -5.86 0.05 -19.19
N GLY A 253 -5.74 -0.17 -17.88
CA GLY A 253 -6.61 0.42 -16.86
C GLY A 253 -6.52 1.95 -16.82
N ALA A 254 -5.30 2.49 -16.80
CA ALA A 254 -5.06 3.94 -16.83
C ALA A 254 -5.63 4.60 -18.11
N THR A 255 -5.47 3.94 -19.25
CA THR A 255 -6.01 4.41 -20.54
C THR A 255 -7.53 4.39 -20.54
N LEU A 256 -8.14 3.30 -20.05
CA LEU A 256 -9.58 3.16 -20.00
C LEU A 256 -10.21 4.25 -19.12
N ILE A 257 -9.68 4.46 -17.91
CA ILE A 257 -10.22 5.49 -17.01
C ILE A 257 -10.00 6.91 -17.55
N PHE A 258 -8.90 7.15 -18.27
CA PHE A 258 -8.68 8.41 -18.98
C PHE A 258 -9.75 8.67 -20.05
N ILE A 259 -10.09 7.66 -20.86
CA ILE A 259 -11.16 7.75 -21.86
C ILE A 259 -12.50 8.06 -21.18
N MET A 260 -12.80 7.40 -20.07
CA MET A 260 -14.06 7.57 -19.33
C MET A 260 -14.15 8.95 -18.67
N ALA A 261 -13.07 9.42 -18.05
CA ALA A 261 -12.98 10.77 -17.47
C ALA A 261 -13.10 11.86 -18.56
N SER A 262 -12.55 11.61 -19.75
CA SER A 262 -12.67 12.48 -20.92
C SER A 262 -14.12 12.53 -21.43
N ALA A 263 -14.78 11.37 -21.56
CA ALA A 263 -16.17 11.28 -21.99
C ALA A 263 -17.13 12.01 -21.03
N LYS A 264 -16.85 11.99 -19.73
CA LYS A 264 -17.58 12.76 -18.70
C LYS A 264 -17.28 14.26 -18.71
N LYS A 265 -16.39 14.75 -19.58
CA LYS A 265 -15.93 16.16 -19.66
C LYS A 265 -15.39 16.70 -18.31
N LYS A 266 -14.84 15.82 -17.47
CA LYS A 266 -14.27 16.20 -16.17
C LYS A 266 -12.77 16.52 -16.23
N LEU A 267 -12.13 16.20 -17.35
CA LEU A 267 -10.72 16.52 -17.59
C LEU A 267 -10.56 17.90 -18.22
N ASN A 268 -9.65 18.69 -17.66
CA ASN A 268 -9.11 19.89 -18.28
C ASN A 268 -7.57 19.83 -18.23
N TRP A 269 -6.90 20.68 -19.00
CA TRP A 269 -5.43 20.67 -19.09
C TRP A 269 -4.75 20.85 -17.72
N LYS A 270 -5.33 21.68 -16.84
CA LYS A 270 -4.77 21.92 -15.51
C LYS A 270 -4.82 20.67 -14.62
N ILE A 271 -5.96 19.99 -14.62
CA ILE A 271 -6.19 18.75 -13.85
C ILE A 271 -5.34 17.61 -14.40
N LEU A 272 -5.22 17.51 -15.73
CA LEU A 272 -4.38 16.51 -16.38
C LEU A 272 -2.92 16.68 -16.00
N PHE A 273 -2.38 17.90 -16.15
CA PHE A 273 -0.99 18.19 -15.80
C PHE A 273 -0.73 17.98 -14.30
N TYR A 274 -1.65 18.41 -13.43
CA TYR A 274 -1.55 18.18 -12.00
C TYR A 274 -1.49 16.69 -11.65
N SER A 275 -2.36 15.87 -12.25
CA SER A 275 -2.42 14.41 -11.98
C SER A 275 -1.15 13.69 -12.44
N LEU A 276 -0.63 14.08 -13.61
CA LEU A 276 0.64 13.55 -14.12
C LEU A 276 1.83 13.97 -13.25
N PHE A 277 1.86 15.22 -12.80
CA PHE A 277 2.91 15.74 -11.94
C PHE A 277 2.93 15.04 -10.57
N GLU A 278 1.77 14.86 -9.94
CA GLU A 278 1.66 14.11 -8.69
C GLU A 278 2.06 12.64 -8.86
N SER A 279 1.66 11.99 -9.95
CA SER A 279 2.11 10.64 -10.25
C SER A 279 3.63 10.56 -10.43
N LEU A 280 4.23 11.51 -11.16
CA LEU A 280 5.67 11.57 -11.35
C LEU A 280 6.40 11.78 -10.02
N ARG A 281 5.90 12.66 -9.15
CA ARG A 281 6.48 12.91 -7.82
C ARG A 281 6.52 11.64 -6.97
N VAL A 282 5.42 10.90 -6.89
CA VAL A 282 5.34 9.66 -6.12
C VAL A 282 6.19 8.56 -6.76
N ALA A 283 6.16 8.42 -8.09
CA ALA A 283 6.98 7.45 -8.81
C ALA A 283 8.48 7.69 -8.59
N VAL A 284 8.95 8.93 -8.73
CA VAL A 284 10.35 9.29 -8.46
C VAL A 284 10.73 8.97 -7.02
N MET A 285 9.88 9.31 -6.04
CA MET A 285 10.14 9.00 -4.63
C MET A 285 10.31 7.48 -4.41
N VAL A 286 9.42 6.66 -4.96
CA VAL A 286 9.48 5.19 -4.82
C VAL A 286 10.70 4.61 -5.54
N LEU A 287 11.01 5.07 -6.76
CA LEU A 287 12.18 4.60 -7.50
C LEU A 287 13.49 4.94 -6.76
N PHE A 288 13.60 6.13 -6.17
CA PHE A 288 14.76 6.47 -5.34
C PHE A 288 14.85 5.63 -4.07
N LEU A 289 13.71 5.32 -3.43
CA LEU A 289 13.68 4.41 -2.28
C LEU A 289 14.17 3.01 -2.66
N VAL A 290 13.73 2.47 -3.79
CA VAL A 290 14.15 1.16 -4.30
C VAL A 290 15.64 1.16 -4.65
N ALA A 291 16.12 2.19 -5.34
CA ALA A 291 17.54 2.34 -5.65
C ALA A 291 18.39 2.40 -4.36
N GLY A 292 17.97 3.19 -3.37
CA GLY A 292 18.63 3.28 -2.08
C GLY A 292 18.62 1.97 -1.31
N ALA A 293 17.48 1.26 -1.27
CA ALA A 293 17.39 -0.08 -0.70
C ALA A 293 18.36 -1.03 -1.37
N ASN A 294 18.49 -1.03 -2.69
CA ASN A 294 19.40 -1.93 -3.40
C ASN A 294 20.87 -1.67 -3.04
N VAL A 295 21.28 -0.40 -2.97
CA VAL A 295 22.64 -0.02 -2.53
C VAL A 295 22.87 -0.44 -1.08
N PHE A 296 21.89 -0.21 -0.20
CA PHE A 296 21.97 -0.58 1.22
C PHE A 296 21.96 -2.11 1.43
N SER A 297 21.15 -2.84 0.66
CA SER A 297 21.11 -4.31 0.65
C SER A 297 22.46 -4.89 0.25
N TYR A 298 23.13 -4.30 -0.74
CA TYR A 298 24.47 -4.73 -1.14
C TYR A 298 25.50 -4.50 -0.02
N PHE A 299 25.43 -3.34 0.66
CA PHE A 299 26.23 -3.09 1.87
C PHE A 299 25.96 -4.13 2.96
N LEU A 300 24.70 -4.43 3.27
CA LEU A 300 24.33 -5.41 4.29
C LEU A 300 24.80 -6.81 3.93
N ALA A 301 24.74 -7.19 2.65
CA ALA A 301 25.28 -8.45 2.16
C ALA A 301 26.79 -8.55 2.41
N LEU A 302 27.56 -7.50 2.11
CA LEU A 302 29.00 -7.44 2.40
C LEU A 302 29.29 -7.48 3.91
N SER A 303 28.43 -6.87 4.73
CA SER A 303 28.57 -6.88 6.20
C SER A 303 28.27 -8.24 6.83
N MET A 304 27.71 -9.19 6.08
CA MET A 304 27.29 -10.51 6.54
C MET A 304 26.21 -10.51 7.64
N ILE A 305 25.59 -9.35 7.93
CA ILE A 305 24.55 -9.21 8.96
C ILE A 305 23.36 -10.16 8.69
N PRO A 306 22.72 -10.15 7.49
CA PRO A 306 21.54 -10.98 7.27
C PRO A 306 21.84 -12.47 7.50
N MET A 307 23.02 -12.93 7.06
CA MET A 307 23.45 -14.32 7.23
C MET A 307 23.71 -14.67 8.71
N LYS A 308 24.39 -13.80 9.45
CA LYS A 308 24.67 -14.01 10.90
C LYS A 308 23.39 -14.00 11.73
N VAL A 309 22.47 -13.06 11.46
CA VAL A 309 21.16 -12.99 12.12
C VAL A 309 20.35 -14.25 11.82
N SER A 310 20.31 -14.68 10.55
CA SER A 310 19.63 -15.92 10.17
C SER A 310 20.19 -17.14 10.89
N ALA A 311 21.52 -17.31 10.89
CA ALA A 311 22.17 -18.43 11.58
C ALA A 311 21.92 -18.41 13.10
N TRP A 312 21.94 -17.23 13.73
CA TRP A 312 21.61 -17.09 15.14
C TRP A 312 20.17 -17.49 15.44
N ILE A 313 19.21 -17.05 14.62
CA ILE A 313 17.79 -17.38 14.77
C ILE A 313 17.54 -18.88 14.59
N VAL A 314 18.16 -19.51 13.58
CA VAL A 314 18.04 -20.96 13.36
C VAL A 314 18.66 -21.74 14.53
N GLY A 315 19.76 -21.25 15.10
CA GLY A 315 20.41 -21.85 16.26
C GLY A 315 19.62 -21.73 17.58
N LEU A 316 18.57 -20.91 17.64
CA LEU A 316 17.73 -20.81 18.84
C LEU A 316 16.79 -22.02 19.03
N GLU A 317 16.70 -22.94 18.05
CA GLU A 317 15.81 -24.11 18.05
C GLU A 317 14.33 -23.78 18.40
N VAL A 318 13.92 -22.53 18.22
CA VAL A 318 12.56 -22.07 18.47
C VAL A 318 11.67 -22.30 17.25
N SER A 319 10.37 -22.42 17.50
CA SER A 319 9.37 -22.52 16.42
C SER A 319 9.45 -21.29 15.50
N LYS A 320 9.45 -21.51 14.18
CA LYS A 320 9.43 -20.45 13.16
C LYS A 320 8.29 -19.43 13.33
N TYR A 321 7.18 -19.84 13.96
CA TYR A 321 6.05 -18.95 14.26
C TYR A 321 6.33 -17.98 15.42
N VAL A 322 7.22 -18.33 16.35
CA VAL A 322 7.67 -17.41 17.41
C VAL A 322 8.50 -16.29 16.77
N VAL A 323 9.41 -16.65 15.87
CA VAL A 323 10.21 -15.66 15.12
C VAL A 323 9.31 -14.77 14.27
N LEU A 324 8.34 -15.34 13.56
CA LEU A 324 7.35 -14.56 12.81
C LEU A 324 6.58 -13.59 13.71
N THR A 325 6.19 -14.02 14.91
CA THR A 325 5.49 -13.16 15.88
C THR A 325 6.36 -11.96 16.27
N ILE A 326 7.65 -12.20 16.53
CA ILE A 326 8.62 -11.13 16.83
C ILE A 326 8.74 -10.17 15.64
N ILE A 327 8.85 -10.68 14.42
CA ILE A 327 8.87 -9.87 13.20
C ILE A 327 7.62 -8.99 13.12
N VAL A 328 6.42 -9.57 13.28
CA VAL A 328 5.15 -8.83 13.27
C VAL A 328 5.13 -7.72 14.32
N LEU A 329 5.57 -8.00 15.55
CA LEU A 329 5.65 -6.98 16.61
C LEU A 329 6.62 -5.84 16.26
N ILE A 330 7.76 -6.15 15.64
CA ILE A 330 8.71 -5.14 15.15
C ILE A 330 8.04 -4.27 14.07
N TYR A 331 7.31 -4.86 13.12
CA TYR A 331 6.61 -4.09 12.09
C TYR A 331 5.53 -3.19 12.66
N ILE A 332 4.76 -3.64 13.67
CA ILE A 332 3.78 -2.80 14.37
C ILE A 332 4.46 -1.60 15.02
N LEU A 333 5.59 -1.82 15.71
CA LEU A 333 6.35 -0.75 16.35
C LEU A 333 6.92 0.22 15.31
N LEU A 334 7.54 -0.28 14.24
CA LEU A 334 8.13 0.54 13.19
C LEU A 334 7.08 1.34 12.42
N GLY A 335 5.89 0.77 12.20
CA GLY A 335 4.76 1.44 11.56
C GLY A 335 4.23 2.66 12.29
N CYS A 336 4.54 2.80 13.58
CA CYS A 336 4.22 4.01 14.33
C CYS A 336 5.05 5.22 13.85
N PHE A 337 6.29 4.98 13.39
CA PHE A 337 7.26 6.03 13.09
C PHE A 337 7.55 6.22 11.60
N LEU A 338 7.44 5.15 10.80
CA LEU A 338 7.80 5.13 9.40
C LEU A 338 6.56 4.96 8.53
N ASP A 339 6.55 5.64 7.38
CA ASP A 339 5.55 5.38 6.36
C ASP A 339 5.68 3.94 5.82
N ALA A 340 4.58 3.43 5.30
CA ALA A 340 4.42 2.05 4.86
C ALA A 340 5.56 1.58 3.92
N ILE A 341 5.86 2.36 2.89
CA ILE A 341 6.85 1.98 1.86
C ILE A 341 8.25 1.98 2.47
N SER A 342 8.60 3.03 3.19
CA SER A 342 9.93 3.15 3.78
C SER A 342 10.22 2.07 4.81
N MET A 343 9.22 1.67 5.60
CA MET A 343 9.34 0.55 6.53
C MET A 343 9.77 -0.74 5.81
N MET A 344 9.13 -1.05 4.68
CA MET A 344 9.43 -2.24 3.89
C MET A 344 10.83 -2.17 3.27
N VAL A 345 11.17 -1.03 2.66
CA VAL A 345 12.47 -0.75 2.04
C VAL A 345 13.62 -0.91 3.04
N LEU A 346 13.43 -0.48 4.28
CA LEU A 346 14.46 -0.53 5.33
C LEU A 346 14.64 -1.94 5.92
N THR A 347 13.54 -2.70 6.07
CA THR A 347 13.54 -3.94 6.86
C THR A 347 13.75 -5.22 6.04
N LEU A 348 13.22 -5.27 4.81
CA LEU A 348 13.29 -6.46 3.97
C LEU A 348 14.71 -6.97 3.69
N PRO A 349 15.74 -6.12 3.47
CA PRO A 349 17.09 -6.61 3.19
C PRO A 349 17.64 -7.54 4.28
N VAL A 350 17.19 -7.35 5.52
CA VAL A 350 17.58 -8.19 6.67
C VAL A 350 16.58 -9.31 6.91
N ILE A 351 15.28 -9.00 6.87
CA ILE A 351 14.21 -9.93 7.29
C ILE A 351 13.90 -10.98 6.22
N PHE A 352 13.92 -10.60 4.94
CA PHE A 352 13.53 -11.50 3.86
C PHE A 352 14.43 -12.74 3.77
N PRO A 353 15.77 -12.64 3.83
CA PRO A 353 16.64 -13.82 3.89
C PRO A 353 16.36 -14.73 5.09
N VAL A 354 16.01 -14.17 6.25
CA VAL A 354 15.65 -14.95 7.46
C VAL A 354 14.37 -15.74 7.21
N VAL A 355 13.35 -15.10 6.65
CA VAL A 355 12.05 -15.73 6.34
C VAL A 355 12.19 -16.89 5.36
N LEU A 356 13.03 -16.73 4.32
CA LEU A 356 13.34 -17.80 3.38
C LEU A 356 14.05 -18.98 4.06
N ASN A 357 15.03 -18.71 4.93
CA ASN A 357 15.74 -19.75 5.68
C ASN A 357 14.82 -20.51 6.66
N LEU A 358 13.80 -19.85 7.21
CA LEU A 358 12.77 -20.48 8.05
C LEU A 358 11.75 -21.32 7.24
N GLY A 359 11.83 -21.30 5.92
CA GLY A 359 10.96 -22.06 5.02
C GLY A 359 9.54 -21.52 4.93
N PHE A 360 9.36 -20.21 5.05
CA PHE A 360 8.08 -19.56 4.73
C PHE A 360 7.96 -19.28 3.23
N ASP A 361 6.73 -19.33 2.73
CA ASP A 361 6.44 -18.92 1.35
C ASP A 361 6.62 -17.38 1.20
N PRO A 362 7.39 -16.92 0.20
CA PRO A 362 7.69 -15.50 0.03
C PRO A 362 6.48 -14.66 -0.36
N ILE A 363 5.52 -15.22 -1.11
CA ILE A 363 4.29 -14.52 -1.50
C ILE A 363 3.40 -14.32 -0.27
N TRP A 364 3.25 -15.36 0.55
CA TRP A 364 2.52 -15.29 1.82
C TRP A 364 3.13 -14.28 2.79
N PHE A 365 4.46 -14.26 2.92
CA PHE A 365 5.13 -13.25 3.74
C PHE A 365 4.94 -11.85 3.17
N GLY A 366 4.91 -11.70 1.84
CA GLY A 366 4.55 -10.45 1.17
C GLY A 366 3.18 -9.94 1.60
N VAL A 367 2.16 -10.81 1.65
CA VAL A 367 0.83 -10.45 2.16
C VAL A 367 0.89 -9.99 3.61
N ILE A 368 1.67 -10.64 4.47
CA ILE A 368 1.84 -10.22 5.88
C ILE A 368 2.50 -8.84 5.96
N CYS A 369 3.58 -8.61 5.23
CA CYS A 369 4.25 -7.31 5.22
C CYS A 369 3.29 -6.20 4.79
N VAL A 370 2.50 -6.44 3.74
CA VAL A 370 1.51 -5.47 3.24
C VAL A 370 0.35 -5.27 4.23
N LEU A 371 -0.09 -6.32 4.94
CA LEU A 371 -1.04 -6.19 6.06
C LEU A 371 -0.47 -5.29 7.16
N MET A 372 0.80 -5.48 7.52
CA MET A 372 1.46 -4.70 8.57
C MET A 372 1.71 -3.25 8.16
N MET A 373 2.00 -3.00 6.88
CA MET A 373 2.05 -1.66 6.31
C MET A 373 0.72 -0.93 6.51
N GLY A 374 -0.41 -1.61 6.25
CA GLY A 374 -1.73 -1.06 6.52
C GLY A 374 -1.94 -0.76 8.00
N ALA A 375 -1.57 -1.68 8.90
CA ALA A 375 -1.70 -1.49 10.34
C ALA A 375 -0.89 -0.29 10.86
N GLY A 376 0.31 -0.06 10.32
CA GLY A 376 1.17 1.08 10.68
C GLY A 376 0.49 2.43 10.45
N LEU A 377 -0.25 2.58 9.34
CA LEU A 377 -0.92 3.83 8.97
C LEU A 377 -2.14 4.20 9.83
N ILE A 378 -2.62 3.30 10.69
CA ILE A 378 -3.69 3.59 11.65
C ILE A 378 -3.11 3.89 13.03
N THR A 379 -1.88 3.42 13.30
CA THR A 379 -1.32 3.43 14.65
C THR A 379 -0.65 4.78 14.94
N PRO A 380 -0.96 5.45 16.06
CA PRO A 380 -0.27 6.68 16.45
C PRO A 380 1.25 6.46 16.61
N PRO A 381 2.12 7.47 16.37
CA PRO A 381 1.85 8.91 16.16
C PRO A 381 1.58 9.38 14.72
N MET A 382 1.86 8.59 13.68
CA MET A 382 1.84 9.03 12.26
C MET A 382 0.60 8.54 11.47
N GLY A 383 -0.53 8.34 12.15
CA GLY A 383 -1.77 7.83 11.52
C GLY A 383 -2.37 8.76 10.46
N LEU A 384 -3.08 8.16 9.48
CA LEU A 384 -3.79 8.82 8.36
C LEU A 384 -4.88 9.81 8.76
#